data_AF-A0A7S0Q3D7-F1
#
_entry.id   AF-A0A7S0Q3D7-F1
#
_cell.length_a   1.000
_cell.length_b   1.000
_cell.length_c   1.000
_cell.angle_alpha   90.00
_cell.angle_beta   90.00
_cell.angle_gamma   90.00
#
_symmetry.space_group_name_H-M   'P 1'
#
loop_
_entity.id
_entity.type
_entity.pdbx_description
1 polymer ?
#
loop_
_entity_poly.entity_id
_entity_poly.type
_entity_poly.pdbx_seq_one_letter_code
_entity_poly.pdbx_strand_id
1 'polypeptide(L)'
;GWIKRGVLARLVTRVRTSWVSMGMQPIIKQLIAFYQVVASIPSVYNVSLPDGKYAAWVLVLEWPSLISGDIFAPPECLRGGYFFQLLLSSFWPWALSLVVMLGFALRSSLHLCRGILTLRSGLRALRHVCVEAALHTLPFVLILTFCVVTSTSSSIFKTFLCDAYKNNDLTGETRSYLHADYSLDCDSAEYKRVANWAYGLIALWPAGIPLFYFALLFSSHGAIKHRAPSVLARATRFLYSEYTPSFFLWEPIEMLRKLTLTGFVLLINEEHDLARALVAVLISLIFFAGQW
;
A
#
# COMPACT_ATOMS: atom_id res chain seq x y z
N GLY A 1 31.34 15.28 -20.71
CA GLY A 1 30.14 14.42 -20.67
C GLY A 1 30.39 13.04 -20.07
N TRP A 2 31.35 12.27 -20.62
CA TRP A 2 31.61 10.87 -20.25
C TRP A 2 32.19 10.65 -18.84
N ILE A 3 33.08 11.53 -18.37
CA ILE A 3 33.73 11.41 -17.05
C ILE A 3 32.69 11.52 -15.91
N LYS A 4 31.70 12.43 -16.01
CA LYS A 4 30.62 12.59 -15.02
C LYS A 4 29.70 11.35 -14.96
N ARG A 5 29.41 10.71 -16.10
CA ARG A 5 28.62 9.46 -16.14
C ARG A 5 29.37 8.29 -15.51
N GLY A 6 30.68 8.18 -15.71
CA GLY A 6 31.52 7.15 -15.08
C GLY A 6 31.73 7.34 -13.58
N VAL A 7 31.76 8.59 -13.09
CA VAL A 7 31.78 8.88 -11.65
C VAL A 7 30.43 8.55 -11.01
N LEU A 8 29.32 8.99 -11.61
CA LEU A 8 27.97 8.69 -11.12
C LEU A 8 27.70 7.18 -11.08
N ALA A 9 28.06 6.43 -12.13
CA ALA A 9 27.89 4.98 -12.17
C ALA A 9 28.70 4.28 -11.06
N ARG A 10 29.95 4.71 -10.81
CA ARG A 10 30.78 4.16 -9.72
C ARG A 10 30.22 4.50 -8.34
N LEU A 11 29.69 5.72 -8.17
CA LEU A 11 29.10 6.17 -6.92
C LEU A 11 27.80 5.41 -6.61
N VAL A 12 26.91 5.24 -7.61
CA VAL A 12 25.70 4.39 -7.51
C VAL A 12 26.07 2.95 -7.19
N THR A 13 27.12 2.41 -7.82
CA THR A 13 27.56 1.03 -7.56
C THR A 13 28.08 0.89 -6.13
N ARG A 14 28.90 1.83 -5.65
CA ARG A 14 29.41 1.85 -4.26
C ARG A 14 28.29 1.98 -3.24
N VAL A 15 27.36 2.91 -3.45
CA VAL A 15 26.19 3.09 -2.59
C VAL A 15 25.35 1.81 -2.57
N ARG A 16 25.11 1.17 -3.72
CA ARG A 16 24.37 -0.09 -3.80
C ARG A 16 25.08 -1.23 -3.07
N THR A 17 26.40 -1.37 -3.20
CA THR A 17 27.15 -2.41 -2.49
C THR A 17 27.16 -2.15 -0.97
N SER A 18 27.34 -0.91 -0.54
CA SER A 18 27.25 -0.52 0.87
C SER A 18 25.84 -0.73 1.43
N TRP A 19 24.80 -0.42 0.65
CA TRP A 19 23.40 -0.64 1.02
C TRP A 19 23.07 -2.12 1.27
N VAL A 20 23.56 -2.98 0.38
CA VAL A 20 23.40 -4.43 0.51
C VAL A 20 24.23 -4.97 1.67
N SER A 21 25.45 -4.48 1.89
CA SER A 21 26.30 -4.93 3.00
C SER A 21 25.80 -4.48 4.37
N MET A 22 25.14 -3.32 4.44
CA MET A 22 24.56 -2.80 5.68
C MET A 22 23.19 -3.38 6.02
N GLY A 23 22.57 -4.17 5.12
CA GLY A 23 21.25 -4.73 5.38
C GLY A 23 20.17 -3.67 5.61
N MET A 24 20.22 -2.54 4.91
CA MET A 24 19.32 -1.39 5.16
C MET A 24 17.85 -1.66 4.79
N GLN A 25 17.61 -2.56 3.83
CA GLN A 25 16.27 -2.86 3.32
C GLN A 25 15.28 -3.33 4.42
N PRO A 26 15.59 -4.36 5.24
CA PRO A 26 14.69 -4.80 6.32
C PRO A 26 14.46 -3.71 7.36
N ILE A 27 15.49 -2.92 7.70
CA ILE A 27 15.37 -1.80 8.66
C ILE A 27 14.36 -0.77 8.13
N ILE A 28 14.48 -0.36 6.86
CA ILE A 28 13.59 0.63 6.27
C ILE A 28 12.16 0.10 6.15
N LYS A 29 11.99 -1.16 5.71
CA LYS A 29 10.67 -1.79 5.67
C LYS A 29 10.02 -1.84 7.05
N GLN A 30 10.78 -2.20 8.09
CA GLN A 30 10.28 -2.26 9.45
C GLN A 30 9.86 -0.87 9.96
N LEU A 31 10.65 0.17 9.67
CA LEU A 31 10.30 1.55 10.01
C LEU A 31 9.02 2.01 9.31
N ILE A 32 8.89 1.75 8.00
CA ILE A 32 7.68 2.07 7.23
C ILE A 32 6.48 1.29 7.78
N ALA A 33 6.63 -0.02 7.99
CA ALA A 33 5.60 -0.90 8.54
C ALA A 33 5.12 -0.46 9.93
N PHE A 34 6.05 -0.11 10.81
CA PHE A 34 5.74 0.41 12.14
C PHE A 34 4.96 1.73 12.05
N TYR A 35 5.46 2.66 11.23
CA TYR A 35 4.79 3.94 11.03
C TYR A 35 3.37 3.78 10.49
N GLN A 36 3.19 2.93 9.47
CA GLN A 36 1.89 2.63 8.86
C GLN A 36 0.83 2.21 9.89
N VAL A 37 1.23 1.44 10.92
CA VAL A 37 0.33 1.03 12.00
C VAL A 37 0.12 2.17 12.99
N VAL A 38 1.20 2.79 13.50
CA VAL A 38 1.12 3.84 14.52
C VAL A 38 0.34 5.06 14.03
N ALA A 39 0.54 5.49 12.79
CA ALA A 39 -0.17 6.61 12.19
C ALA A 39 -1.68 6.38 12.08
N SER A 40 -2.12 5.12 12.04
CA SER A 40 -3.55 4.80 11.97
C SER A 40 -4.24 4.84 13.34
N ILE A 41 -3.48 4.78 14.44
CA ILE A 41 -4.01 4.57 15.80
C ILE A 41 -5.10 5.59 16.19
N PRO A 42 -4.87 6.92 16.06
CA PRO A 42 -5.86 7.89 16.52
C PRO A 42 -7.20 7.73 15.81
N SER A 43 -7.15 7.45 14.52
CA SER A 43 -8.35 7.34 13.67
C SER A 43 -9.03 5.97 13.69
N VAL A 44 -8.35 4.90 14.14
CA VAL A 44 -8.88 3.53 14.14
C VAL A 44 -9.38 3.12 15.53
N TYR A 45 -8.73 3.60 16.58
CA TYR A 45 -9.05 3.23 17.97
C TYR A 45 -9.68 4.38 18.76
N ASN A 46 -9.96 5.52 18.10
CA ASN A 46 -10.55 6.71 18.71
C ASN A 46 -9.76 7.21 19.95
N VAL A 47 -8.43 7.05 19.91
CA VAL A 47 -7.55 7.42 21.03
C VAL A 47 -7.07 8.84 20.83
N SER A 48 -7.46 9.73 21.73
CA SER A 48 -6.89 11.07 21.83
C SER A 48 -5.45 10.97 22.34
N LEU A 49 -4.48 11.34 21.50
CA LEU A 49 -3.08 11.43 21.92
C LEU A 49 -2.89 12.67 22.79
N PRO A 50 -2.20 12.57 23.94
CA PRO A 50 -1.99 13.72 24.82
C PRO A 50 -1.15 14.82 24.14
N ASP A 51 -1.60 16.07 24.26
CA ASP A 51 -0.97 17.23 23.64
C ASP A 51 0.44 17.52 24.19
N GLY A 52 1.35 17.95 23.32
CA GLY A 52 2.71 18.36 23.66
C GLY A 52 3.81 17.55 22.97
N LYS A 53 4.70 16.91 23.74
CA LYS A 53 5.92 16.25 23.23
C LYS A 53 5.64 15.11 22.24
N TYR A 54 4.49 14.44 22.35
CA TYR A 54 4.10 13.36 21.46
C TYR A 54 3.71 13.86 20.07
N ALA A 55 3.03 15.01 19.98
CA ALA A 55 2.68 15.64 18.69
C ALA A 55 3.93 16.01 17.87
N ALA A 56 5.01 16.46 18.53
CA ALA A 56 6.28 16.75 17.86
C ALA A 56 6.96 15.50 17.27
N TRP A 57 6.87 14.34 17.95
CA TRP A 57 7.39 13.08 17.43
C TRP A 57 6.52 12.54 16.29
N VAL A 58 5.20 12.72 16.36
CA VAL A 58 4.27 12.39 15.26
C VAL A 58 4.59 13.23 14.02
N LEU A 59 4.86 14.53 14.15
CA LEU A 59 5.28 15.42 13.06
C LEU A 59 6.60 15.01 12.37
N VAL A 60 7.60 14.52 13.12
CA VAL A 60 8.84 13.97 12.53
C VAL A 60 8.57 12.68 11.77
N LEU A 61 7.60 11.91 12.25
CA LEU A 61 7.16 10.67 11.63
C LEU A 61 6.17 10.90 10.49
N GLU A 62 5.57 12.08 10.35
CA GLU A 62 4.57 12.42 9.33
C GLU A 62 5.09 12.49 7.90
N TRP A 63 6.40 12.36 7.64
CA TRP A 63 6.91 12.41 6.26
C TRP A 63 6.29 11.39 5.27
N PRO A 64 5.68 10.25 5.66
CA PRO A 64 4.90 9.39 4.77
C PRO A 64 3.43 9.78 4.63
N SER A 65 2.95 10.85 5.29
CA SER A 65 1.67 11.49 4.93
C SER A 65 1.70 12.05 3.49
N LEU A 66 2.91 12.26 2.95
CA LEU A 66 3.22 12.43 1.52
C LEU A 66 2.96 11.19 0.64
N ILE A 67 2.49 10.07 1.21
CA ILE A 67 2.20 8.81 0.50
C ILE A 67 0.72 8.43 0.65
N SER A 68 0.01 8.94 1.66
CA SER A 68 -1.45 8.84 1.78
C SER A 68 -2.14 9.90 0.90
N GLY A 69 -3.36 9.64 0.44
CA GLY A 69 -4.10 10.47 -0.54
C GLY A 69 -4.27 11.97 -0.24
N ASP A 70 -3.81 12.46 0.92
CA ASP A 70 -3.72 13.87 1.29
C ASP A 70 -2.63 14.63 0.52
N ILE A 71 -1.83 13.95 -0.33
CA ILE A 71 -0.95 14.58 -1.32
C ILE A 71 -1.67 15.64 -2.16
N PHE A 72 -2.96 15.43 -2.46
CA PHE A 72 -3.64 16.21 -3.48
C PHE A 72 -4.42 17.40 -2.94
N ALA A 73 -5.21 17.25 -1.87
CA ALA A 73 -5.86 18.33 -1.09
C ALA A 73 -6.84 17.74 -0.04
N PRO A 74 -7.25 18.52 0.99
CA PRO A 74 -8.40 18.19 1.84
C PRO A 74 -9.68 17.99 1.00
N PRO A 75 -10.64 17.16 1.46
CA PRO A 75 -11.89 16.88 0.74
C PRO A 75 -12.68 18.14 0.39
N GLU A 76 -12.61 19.17 1.25
CA GLU A 76 -13.26 20.48 1.09
C GLU A 76 -12.75 21.27 -0.13
N CYS A 77 -11.50 21.04 -0.53
CA CYS A 77 -10.89 21.69 -1.70
C CYS A 77 -11.19 20.97 -3.01
N LEU A 78 -11.71 19.74 -2.95
CA LEU A 78 -12.03 18.93 -4.12
C LEU A 78 -13.53 19.04 -4.41
N ARG A 79 -13.88 19.54 -5.60
CA ARG A 79 -15.28 19.72 -6.05
C ARG A 79 -16.14 18.44 -6.03
N GLY A 80 -15.53 17.27 -5.85
CA GLY A 80 -16.20 15.97 -5.75
C GLY A 80 -16.23 15.36 -4.34
N GLY A 81 -15.86 16.13 -3.30
CA GLY A 81 -15.91 15.72 -1.89
C GLY A 81 -15.13 14.45 -1.56
N TYR A 82 -15.57 13.74 -0.53
CA TYR A 82 -14.97 12.49 -0.05
C TYR A 82 -14.89 11.40 -1.15
N PHE A 83 -15.88 11.31 -2.04
CA PHE A 83 -15.88 10.32 -3.12
C PHE A 83 -14.66 10.48 -4.05
N PHE A 84 -14.36 11.70 -4.49
CA PHE A 84 -13.23 11.94 -5.39
C PHE A 84 -11.89 11.73 -4.69
N GLN A 85 -11.78 12.09 -3.40
CA GLN A 85 -10.60 11.81 -2.59
C GLN A 85 -10.35 10.30 -2.45
N LEU A 86 -11.41 9.50 -2.24
CA LEU A 86 -11.31 8.04 -2.18
C LEU A 86 -10.81 7.44 -3.50
N LEU A 87 -11.29 7.94 -4.64
CA LEU A 87 -10.83 7.48 -5.96
C LEU A 87 -9.39 7.91 -6.23
N LEU A 88 -9.03 9.17 -6.01
CA LEU A 88 -7.67 9.65 -6.22
C LEU A 88 -6.66 8.88 -5.38
N SER A 89 -6.93 8.74 -4.08
CA SER A 89 -6.08 7.98 -3.15
C SER A 89 -5.93 6.51 -3.53
N SER A 90 -6.95 5.93 -4.17
CA SER A 90 -6.95 4.54 -4.61
C SER A 90 -6.33 4.32 -5.98
N PHE A 91 -6.37 5.29 -6.89
CA PHE A 91 -5.95 5.09 -8.29
C PHE A 91 -4.61 5.74 -8.66
N TRP A 92 -4.13 6.74 -7.92
CA TRP A 92 -2.84 7.38 -8.18
C TRP A 92 -1.65 6.40 -8.20
N PRO A 93 -1.55 5.35 -7.36
CA PRO A 93 -0.41 4.43 -7.38
C PRO A 93 -0.40 3.57 -8.65
N TRP A 94 -1.59 3.21 -9.13
CA TRP A 94 -1.77 2.48 -10.38
C TRP A 94 -1.45 3.36 -11.59
N ALA A 95 -1.87 4.63 -11.57
CA ALA A 95 -1.52 5.60 -12.60
C ALA A 95 0.01 5.80 -12.68
N LEU A 96 0.68 5.97 -11.54
CA LEU A 96 2.13 6.10 -11.47
C LEU A 96 2.83 4.82 -11.98
N SER A 97 2.35 3.65 -11.57
CA SER A 97 2.85 2.35 -12.04
C SER A 97 2.69 2.18 -13.55
N LEU A 98 1.57 2.63 -14.11
CA LEU A 98 1.31 2.62 -15.55
C LEU A 98 2.28 3.54 -16.31
N VAL A 99 2.56 4.73 -15.80
CA VAL A 99 3.55 5.66 -16.40
C VAL A 99 4.94 5.02 -16.44
N VAL A 100 5.36 4.37 -15.35
CA VAL A 100 6.65 3.66 -15.29
C VAL A 100 6.68 2.49 -16.28
N MET A 101 5.62 1.69 -16.33
CA MET A 101 5.44 0.59 -17.29
C MET A 101 5.57 1.07 -18.75
N LEU A 102 4.88 2.16 -19.10
CA LEU A 102 4.92 2.75 -20.44
C LEU A 102 6.33 3.26 -20.78
N GLY A 103 7.05 3.82 -19.82
CA GLY A 103 8.45 4.23 -19.98
C GLY A 103 9.37 3.05 -20.33
N PHE A 104 9.26 1.93 -19.61
CA PHE A 104 10.01 0.72 -19.92
C PHE A 104 9.59 0.06 -21.23
N ALA A 105 8.28 0.06 -21.55
CA ALA A 105 7.77 -0.46 -22.81
C ALA A 105 8.27 0.36 -24.01
N LEU A 106 8.26 1.69 -23.91
CA LEU A 106 8.81 2.60 -24.94
C LEU A 106 10.31 2.41 -25.13
N ARG A 107 11.05 2.26 -24.03
CA ARG A 107 12.49 1.98 -24.12
C ARG A 107 12.76 0.65 -24.83
N SER A 108 12.03 -0.39 -24.47
CA SER A 108 12.19 -1.73 -25.04
C SER A 108 11.79 -1.77 -26.51
N SER A 109 10.72 -1.07 -26.90
CA SER A 109 10.31 -0.94 -28.31
C SER A 109 11.34 -0.15 -29.13
N LEU A 110 11.88 0.95 -28.60
CA LEU A 110 12.94 1.71 -29.27
C LEU A 110 14.23 0.90 -29.45
N HIS A 111 14.61 0.09 -28.45
CA HIS A 111 15.76 -0.81 -28.57
C HIS A 111 15.52 -1.89 -29.63
N LEU A 112 14.32 -2.46 -29.69
CA LEU A 112 13.96 -3.48 -30.68
C LEU A 112 13.95 -2.88 -32.11
N CYS A 113 13.37 -1.69 -32.28
CA CYS A 113 13.35 -0.97 -33.57
C CYS A 113 14.75 -0.56 -34.04
N ARG A 114 15.64 -0.17 -33.11
CA ARG A 114 17.04 0.15 -33.43
C ARG A 114 17.89 -1.08 -33.72
N GLY A 115 17.55 -2.22 -33.12
CA GLY A 115 18.33 -3.44 -33.21
C GLY A 115 18.06 -4.26 -34.47
N ILE A 116 16.83 -4.25 -35.01
CA ILE A 116 16.44 -5.25 -36.02
C ILE A 116 15.35 -4.74 -37.00
N LEU A 117 15.65 -4.81 -38.29
CA LEU A 117 14.79 -4.61 -39.47
C LEU A 117 13.98 -5.89 -39.83
N THR A 118 13.50 -6.67 -38.84
CA THR A 118 12.84 -7.96 -39.12
C THR A 118 11.33 -7.89 -38.95
N LEU A 119 10.65 -8.28 -40.04
CA LEU A 119 9.22 -8.59 -40.13
C LEU A 119 8.85 -9.78 -39.22
N ARG A 120 8.87 -9.60 -37.90
CA ARG A 120 8.33 -10.59 -36.97
C ARG A 120 6.90 -10.19 -36.61
N SER A 121 5.96 -11.12 -36.81
CA SER A 121 4.53 -10.99 -36.45
C SER A 121 4.32 -10.10 -35.22
N GLY A 122 3.74 -8.91 -35.41
CA GLY A 122 3.71 -7.83 -34.42
C GLY A 122 3.23 -8.27 -33.02
N LEU A 123 2.34 -9.26 -32.96
CA LEU A 123 1.82 -9.81 -31.70
C LEU A 123 2.89 -10.44 -30.78
N ARG A 124 3.87 -11.18 -31.34
CA ARG A 124 4.95 -11.78 -30.53
C ARG A 124 5.93 -10.74 -30.02
N ALA A 125 6.20 -9.71 -30.82
CA ALA A 125 7.03 -8.58 -30.43
C ALA A 125 6.34 -7.78 -29.30
N LEU A 126 5.05 -7.48 -29.44
CA LEU A 126 4.25 -6.82 -28.40
C LEU A 126 4.26 -7.61 -27.09
N ARG A 127 4.02 -8.93 -27.14
CA ARG A 127 4.06 -9.78 -25.93
C ARG A 127 5.41 -9.72 -25.23
N HIS A 128 6.51 -9.77 -25.98
CA HIS A 128 7.85 -9.69 -25.41
C HIS A 128 8.08 -8.35 -24.71
N VAL A 129 7.74 -7.24 -25.36
CA VAL A 129 7.87 -5.89 -24.82
C VAL A 129 7.04 -5.72 -23.54
N CYS A 130 5.79 -6.18 -23.54
CA CYS A 130 4.91 -6.09 -22.37
C CYS A 130 5.41 -6.91 -21.18
N VAL A 131 5.85 -8.15 -21.40
CA VAL A 131 6.36 -9.01 -20.32
C VAL A 131 7.66 -8.46 -19.74
N GLU A 132 8.57 -7.99 -20.60
CA GLU A 132 9.83 -7.38 -20.19
C GLU A 132 9.58 -6.10 -19.39
N ALA A 133 8.71 -5.20 -19.88
CA ALA A 133 8.31 -4.00 -19.15
C ALA A 133 7.65 -4.32 -17.81
N ALA A 134 6.79 -5.35 -17.76
CA ALA A 134 6.15 -5.81 -16.52
C ALA A 134 7.19 -6.27 -15.48
N LEU A 135 8.14 -7.11 -15.89
CA LEU A 135 9.17 -7.62 -14.98
C LEU A 135 10.12 -6.52 -14.50
N HIS A 136 10.39 -5.51 -15.33
CA HIS A 136 11.20 -4.36 -14.93
C HIS A 136 10.48 -3.36 -14.02
N THR A 137 9.16 -3.25 -14.15
CA THR A 137 8.34 -2.36 -13.31
C THR A 137 7.92 -3.02 -12.01
N LEU A 138 7.88 -4.36 -11.95
CA LEU A 138 7.42 -5.10 -10.78
C LEU A 138 8.11 -4.68 -9.46
N PRO A 139 9.45 -4.51 -9.37
CA PRO A 139 10.08 -4.03 -8.13
C PRO A 139 9.54 -2.68 -7.65
N PHE A 140 9.27 -1.76 -8.59
CA PHE A 140 8.69 -0.46 -8.27
C PHE A 140 7.25 -0.59 -7.76
N VAL A 141 6.43 -1.41 -8.43
CA VAL A 141 5.04 -1.70 -8.00
C VAL A 141 5.02 -2.30 -6.60
N LEU A 142 5.91 -3.26 -6.31
CA LEU A 142 5.99 -3.89 -5.00
C LEU A 142 6.36 -2.90 -3.90
N ILE A 143 7.35 -2.04 -4.12
CA ILE A 143 7.73 -1.01 -3.14
C ILE A 143 6.59 0.00 -2.96
N LEU A 144 6.03 0.50 -4.06
CA LEU A 144 4.97 1.51 -4.00
C LEU A 144 3.75 0.97 -3.28
N THR A 145 3.25 -0.21 -3.69
CA THR A 145 2.10 -0.86 -3.04
C THR A 145 2.38 -1.19 -1.58
N PHE A 146 3.60 -1.63 -1.22
CA PHE A 146 3.97 -1.84 0.19
C PHE A 146 3.84 -0.56 1.02
N CYS A 147 4.21 0.60 0.46
CA CYS A 147 4.15 1.89 1.15
C CYS A 147 2.72 2.44 1.28
N VAL A 148 1.84 2.23 0.29
CA VAL A 148 0.49 2.85 0.27
C VAL A 148 -0.62 1.92 0.78
N VAL A 149 -0.43 0.60 0.78
CA VAL A 149 -1.53 -0.36 0.96
C VAL A 149 -2.28 -0.19 2.28
N THR A 150 -1.58 0.08 3.39
CA THR A 150 -2.21 0.26 4.70
C THR A 150 -3.00 1.56 4.78
N SER A 151 -2.48 2.66 4.25
CA SER A 151 -3.15 3.96 4.28
C SER A 151 -4.38 3.94 3.38
N THR A 152 -4.24 3.49 2.13
CA THR A 152 -5.37 3.35 1.19
C THR A 152 -6.44 2.39 1.74
N SER A 153 -6.04 1.24 2.30
CA SER A 153 -7.00 0.32 2.91
C SER A 153 -7.72 0.92 4.10
N SER A 154 -7.01 1.64 4.99
CA SER A 154 -7.63 2.33 6.12
C SER A 154 -8.65 3.38 5.65
N SER A 155 -8.31 4.19 4.64
CA SER A 155 -9.25 5.15 4.03
C SER A 155 -10.50 4.48 3.46
N ILE A 156 -10.35 3.31 2.82
CA ILE A 156 -11.49 2.52 2.32
C ILE A 156 -12.36 2.00 3.47
N PHE A 157 -11.76 1.46 4.53
CA PHE A 157 -12.52 0.95 5.67
C PHE A 157 -13.23 2.07 6.46
N LYS A 158 -12.64 3.26 6.53
CA LYS A 158 -13.27 4.44 7.14
C LYS A 158 -14.57 4.87 6.45
N THR A 159 -14.79 4.48 5.19
CA THR A 159 -16.08 4.70 4.51
C THR A 159 -17.25 4.00 5.22
N PHE A 160 -17.00 3.00 6.04
CA PHE A 160 -18.04 2.26 6.77
C PHE A 160 -18.21 2.72 8.23
N LEU A 161 -17.45 3.73 8.67
CA LEU A 161 -17.53 4.26 10.02
C LEU A 161 -18.51 5.44 10.06
N CYS A 162 -19.68 5.21 10.67
CA CYS A 162 -20.74 6.20 10.80
C CYS A 162 -21.05 6.45 12.27
N ASP A 163 -21.18 7.72 12.63
CA ASP A 163 -21.44 8.16 13.98
C ASP A 163 -22.91 8.59 14.09
N ALA A 164 -23.63 7.99 15.03
CA ALA A 164 -25.05 8.24 15.23
C ALA A 164 -25.27 9.40 16.21
N TYR A 165 -26.03 10.40 15.78
CA TYR A 165 -26.42 11.56 16.58
C TYR A 165 -27.93 11.58 16.78
N LYS A 166 -28.35 11.98 17.99
CA LYS A 166 -29.77 12.26 18.27
C LYS A 166 -30.11 13.64 17.71
N ASN A 167 -31.05 13.68 16.77
CA ASN A 167 -31.43 14.91 16.07
C ASN A 167 -32.54 15.66 16.80
N ASN A 168 -33.43 14.95 17.51
CA ASN A 168 -34.51 15.56 18.28
C ASN A 168 -34.79 14.76 19.56
N ASP A 169 -34.56 15.37 20.72
CA ASP A 169 -34.75 14.76 22.04
C ASP A 169 -36.20 14.37 22.33
N LEU A 170 -37.16 14.97 21.61
CA LEU A 170 -38.59 14.74 21.81
C LEU A 170 -39.12 13.55 20.99
N THR A 171 -38.58 13.31 19.79
CA THR A 171 -39.01 12.20 18.91
C THR A 171 -38.09 10.99 19.00
N GLY A 172 -36.88 11.15 19.53
CA GLY A 172 -35.87 10.08 19.58
C GLY A 172 -35.28 9.73 18.21
N GLU A 173 -35.50 10.57 17.18
CA GLU A 173 -34.98 10.34 15.84
C GLU A 173 -33.45 10.47 15.84
N THR A 174 -32.78 9.42 15.36
CA THR A 174 -31.32 9.37 15.22
C THR A 174 -30.94 9.47 13.75
N ARG A 175 -29.87 10.21 13.46
CA ARG A 175 -29.25 10.27 12.13
C ARG A 175 -27.78 9.97 12.25
N SER A 176 -27.25 9.24 11.27
CA SER A 176 -25.86 8.83 11.26
C SER A 176 -25.10 9.53 10.15
N TYR A 177 -23.93 10.07 10.47
CA TYR A 177 -23.07 10.77 9.50
C TYR A 177 -21.73 10.08 9.41
N LEU A 178 -21.08 10.17 8.25
CA LEU A 178 -19.78 9.54 8.03
C LEU A 178 -18.72 10.21 8.91
N HIS A 179 -17.99 9.43 9.73
CA HIS A 179 -16.96 9.96 10.63
C HIS A 179 -15.85 10.74 9.91
N ALA A 180 -15.50 10.28 8.70
CA ALA A 180 -14.47 10.93 7.88
C ALA A 180 -14.95 12.23 7.21
N ASP A 181 -16.26 12.44 7.08
CA ASP A 181 -16.87 13.63 6.47
C ASP A 181 -18.32 13.77 6.98
N TYR A 182 -18.50 14.53 8.06
CA TYR A 182 -19.81 14.72 8.70
C TYR A 182 -20.84 15.45 7.82
N SER A 183 -20.45 15.96 6.65
CA SER A 183 -21.42 16.52 5.69
C SER A 183 -22.25 15.43 4.99
N LEU A 184 -21.82 14.16 5.08
CA LEU A 184 -22.40 13.04 4.36
C LEU A 184 -23.22 12.14 5.28
N ASP A 185 -24.54 12.12 5.06
CA ASP A 185 -25.50 11.28 5.77
C ASP A 185 -25.40 9.82 5.30
N CYS A 186 -25.22 8.88 6.24
CA CYS A 186 -25.01 7.45 5.96
C CYS A 186 -26.27 6.75 5.42
N ASP A 187 -27.45 7.36 5.50
CA ASP A 187 -28.68 6.83 4.88
C ASP A 187 -28.90 7.37 3.46
N SER A 188 -28.13 8.40 3.05
CA SER A 188 -28.28 9.07 1.77
C SER A 188 -27.92 8.18 0.56
N ALA A 189 -28.50 8.52 -0.59
CA ALA A 189 -28.14 7.87 -1.86
C ALA A 189 -26.67 8.15 -2.26
N GLU A 190 -26.13 9.28 -1.82
CA GLU A 190 -24.73 9.63 -2.08
C GLU A 190 -23.78 8.72 -1.32
N TYR A 191 -24.03 8.48 -0.03
CA TYR A 191 -23.26 7.50 0.76
C TYR A 191 -23.31 6.10 0.14
N LYS A 192 -24.49 5.63 -0.26
CA LYS A 192 -24.65 4.31 -0.90
C LYS A 192 -23.78 4.16 -2.15
N ARG A 193 -23.59 5.24 -2.93
CA ARG A 193 -22.66 5.24 -4.07
C ARG A 193 -21.21 5.10 -3.62
N VAL A 194 -20.80 5.84 -2.59
CA VAL A 194 -19.44 5.74 -2.04
C VAL A 194 -19.17 4.34 -1.47
N ALA A 195 -20.09 3.80 -0.68
CA ALA A 195 -20.01 2.47 -0.09
C ALA A 195 -19.90 1.37 -1.17
N ASN A 196 -20.67 1.46 -2.25
CA ASN A 196 -20.59 0.53 -3.38
C ASN A 196 -19.19 0.51 -4.02
N TRP A 197 -18.56 1.68 -4.19
CA TRP A 197 -17.18 1.76 -4.68
C TRP A 197 -16.18 1.20 -3.65
N ALA A 198 -16.39 1.49 -2.37
CA ALA A 198 -15.53 0.98 -1.29
C ALA A 198 -15.48 -0.55 -1.28
N TYR A 199 -16.58 -1.27 -1.51
CA TYR A 199 -16.56 -2.74 -1.65
C TYR A 199 -15.65 -3.23 -2.80
N GLY A 200 -15.69 -2.58 -3.96
CA GLY A 200 -14.78 -2.89 -5.07
C GLY A 200 -13.32 -2.59 -4.73
N LEU A 201 -13.08 -1.50 -4.01
CA LEU A 201 -11.75 -1.12 -3.55
C LEU A 201 -11.20 -2.05 -2.46
N ILE A 202 -12.04 -2.65 -1.62
CA ILE A 202 -11.64 -3.73 -0.69
C ILE A 202 -11.04 -4.91 -1.46
N ALA A 203 -11.68 -5.33 -2.54
CA ALA A 203 -11.16 -6.41 -3.38
C ALA A 203 -9.81 -6.04 -4.03
N LEU A 204 -9.64 -4.78 -4.44
CA LEU A 204 -8.42 -4.31 -5.09
C LEU A 204 -7.24 -4.15 -4.11
N TRP A 205 -7.50 -3.63 -2.91
CA TRP A 205 -6.46 -3.19 -1.97
C TRP A 205 -6.22 -4.17 -0.81
N PRO A 206 -7.03 -4.18 0.27
CA PRO A 206 -6.77 -5.03 1.43
C PRO A 206 -6.85 -6.53 1.13
N ALA A 207 -7.59 -6.97 0.10
CA ALA A 207 -7.57 -8.35 -0.36
C ALA A 207 -6.60 -8.58 -1.53
N GLY A 208 -6.65 -7.71 -2.53
CA GLY A 208 -5.93 -7.89 -3.80
C GLY A 208 -4.41 -7.85 -3.66
N ILE A 209 -3.87 -6.92 -2.86
CA ILE A 209 -2.41 -6.77 -2.71
C ILE A 209 -1.77 -7.97 -1.97
N PRO A 210 -2.29 -8.42 -0.81
CA PRO A 210 -1.76 -9.64 -0.18
C PRO A 210 -1.84 -10.87 -1.08
N LEU A 211 -2.96 -11.06 -1.79
CA LEU A 211 -3.13 -12.17 -2.74
C LEU A 211 -2.15 -12.08 -3.91
N PHE A 212 -1.91 -10.88 -4.43
CA PHE A 212 -0.92 -10.65 -5.48
C PHE A 212 0.49 -11.01 -5.01
N TYR A 213 0.88 -10.58 -3.82
CA TYR A 213 2.19 -10.93 -3.24
C TYR A 213 2.32 -12.44 -3.04
N PHE A 214 1.29 -13.07 -2.48
CA PHE A 214 1.23 -14.52 -2.30
C PHE A 214 1.38 -15.26 -3.63
N ALA A 215 0.62 -14.87 -4.66
CA ALA A 215 0.66 -15.51 -5.98
C ALA A 215 2.04 -15.39 -6.65
N LEU A 216 2.69 -14.23 -6.56
CA LEU A 216 4.03 -14.01 -7.09
C LEU A 216 5.09 -14.89 -6.40
N LEU A 217 5.03 -14.96 -5.07
CA LEU A 217 5.93 -15.77 -4.26
C LEU A 217 5.70 -17.26 -4.49
N PHE A 218 4.44 -17.69 -4.54
CA PHE A 218 4.08 -19.08 -4.82
C PHE A 218 4.51 -19.49 -6.23
N SER A 219 4.35 -18.62 -7.23
CA SER A 219 4.79 -18.88 -8.61
C SER A 219 6.32 -18.97 -8.74
N SER A 220 7.07 -18.31 -7.85
CA SER A 220 8.54 -18.32 -7.85
C SER A 220 9.16 -19.24 -6.79
N HIS A 221 8.35 -19.98 -6.02
CA HIS A 221 8.80 -20.72 -4.83
C HIS A 221 9.93 -21.73 -5.12
N GLY A 222 9.86 -22.46 -6.24
CA GLY A 222 10.89 -23.42 -6.60
C GLY A 222 12.25 -22.75 -6.83
N ALA A 223 12.25 -21.61 -7.52
CA ALA A 223 13.47 -20.83 -7.74
C ALA A 223 14.00 -20.20 -6.43
N ILE A 224 13.10 -19.79 -5.52
CA ILE A 224 13.48 -19.25 -4.21
C ILE A 224 14.12 -20.33 -3.33
N LYS A 225 13.47 -21.50 -3.21
CA LYS A 225 13.95 -22.62 -2.37
C LYS A 225 15.29 -23.17 -2.85
N HIS A 226 15.45 -23.35 -4.16
CA HIS A 226 16.68 -23.89 -4.74
C HIS A 226 17.72 -22.82 -5.10
N ARG A 227 17.46 -21.54 -4.77
CA ARG A 227 18.30 -20.38 -5.14
C ARG A 227 18.65 -20.34 -6.64
N ALA A 228 17.73 -20.81 -7.48
CA ALA A 228 17.92 -20.89 -8.92
C ALA A 228 17.71 -19.51 -9.58
N PRO A 229 18.45 -19.18 -10.65
CA PRO A 229 18.28 -17.92 -11.36
C PRO A 229 16.92 -17.91 -12.08
N SER A 230 15.99 -17.08 -11.60
CA SER A 230 14.71 -16.82 -12.28
C SER A 230 14.49 -15.31 -12.42
N VAL A 231 13.94 -14.89 -13.58
CA VAL A 231 13.64 -13.48 -13.82
C VAL A 231 12.58 -12.97 -12.85
N LEU A 232 11.53 -13.77 -12.61
CA LEU A 232 10.46 -13.43 -11.68
C LEU A 232 11.00 -13.35 -10.24
N ALA A 233 11.78 -14.33 -9.80
CA ALA A 233 12.38 -14.32 -8.46
C ALA A 233 13.28 -13.09 -8.24
N ARG A 234 14.03 -12.66 -9.27
CA ARG A 234 14.81 -11.41 -9.17
C ARG A 234 13.92 -10.17 -9.06
N ALA A 235 12.81 -10.13 -9.78
CA ALA A 235 11.87 -9.02 -9.76
C ALA A 235 11.06 -8.94 -8.46
N THR A 236 10.79 -10.08 -7.82
CA THR A 236 10.07 -10.18 -6.54
C THR A 236 10.99 -10.20 -5.33
N ARG A 237 12.31 -10.01 -5.53
CA ARG A 237 13.33 -10.06 -4.47
C ARG A 237 12.99 -9.20 -3.26
N PHE A 238 12.36 -8.04 -3.48
CA PHE A 238 11.89 -7.17 -2.41
C PHE A 238 11.03 -7.92 -1.38
N LEU A 239 10.16 -8.84 -1.80
CA LEU A 239 9.24 -9.53 -0.90
C LEU A 239 9.90 -10.60 -0.03
N TYR A 240 10.91 -11.32 -0.53
CA TYR A 240 11.42 -12.51 0.17
C TYR A 240 12.88 -12.44 0.60
N SER A 241 13.67 -11.49 0.11
CA SER A 241 15.14 -11.53 0.26
C SER A 241 15.67 -11.48 1.69
N GLU A 242 14.83 -11.05 2.62
CA GLU A 242 15.16 -10.86 4.04
C GLU A 242 14.81 -12.11 4.86
N TYR A 243 13.96 -12.98 4.33
CA TYR A 243 13.50 -14.18 5.01
C TYR A 243 14.33 -15.39 4.58
N THR A 244 14.36 -16.40 5.44
CA THR A 244 14.91 -17.70 5.08
C THR A 244 14.02 -18.35 4.01
N PRO A 245 14.57 -19.21 3.12
CA PRO A 245 13.79 -19.82 2.04
C PRO A 245 12.58 -20.64 2.51
N SER A 246 12.59 -21.13 3.75
CA SER A 246 11.45 -21.84 4.36
C SER A 246 10.27 -20.91 4.69
N PHE A 247 10.54 -19.62 4.96
CA PHE A 247 9.57 -18.61 5.36
C PHE A 247 9.36 -17.54 4.27
N PHE A 248 9.48 -17.91 3.00
CA PHE A 248 9.36 -16.99 1.87
C PHE A 248 7.98 -16.29 1.76
N LEU A 249 6.95 -16.82 2.44
CA LEU A 249 5.59 -16.26 2.50
C LEU A 249 5.36 -15.33 3.70
N TRP A 250 6.39 -14.99 4.48
CA TRP A 250 6.19 -14.16 5.67
C TRP A 250 5.73 -12.73 5.34
N GLU A 251 6.22 -12.15 4.25
CA GLU A 251 5.86 -10.79 3.84
C GLU A 251 4.35 -10.57 3.63
N PRO A 252 3.60 -11.39 2.88
CA PRO A 252 2.15 -11.23 2.78
C PRO A 252 1.42 -11.51 4.10
N ILE A 253 1.95 -12.35 4.99
CA ILE A 253 1.36 -12.61 6.32
C ILE A 253 1.52 -11.38 7.22
N GLU A 254 2.71 -10.78 7.24
CA GLU A 254 2.99 -9.53 7.95
C GLU A 254 2.17 -8.37 7.37
N MET A 255 1.95 -8.36 6.06
CA MET A 255 1.04 -7.40 5.41
C MET A 255 -0.39 -7.55 5.92
N LEU A 256 -0.90 -8.79 6.02
CA LEU A 256 -2.23 -9.05 6.53
C LEU A 256 -2.36 -8.59 7.99
N ARG A 257 -1.35 -8.82 8.84
CA ARG A 257 -1.30 -8.28 10.21
C ARG A 257 -1.51 -6.78 10.24
N LYS A 258 -0.74 -6.04 9.43
CA LYS A 258 -0.86 -4.57 9.35
C LYS A 258 -2.27 -4.17 8.93
N LEU A 259 -2.79 -4.77 7.87
CA LEU A 259 -4.15 -4.49 7.38
C LEU A 259 -5.22 -4.81 8.40
N THR A 260 -5.03 -5.85 9.22
CA THR A 260 -5.94 -6.13 10.32
C THR A 260 -5.91 -4.99 11.32
N LEU A 261 -4.72 -4.60 11.80
CA LEU A 261 -4.55 -3.54 12.80
C LEU A 261 -4.96 -2.13 12.33
N THR A 262 -4.91 -1.83 11.04
CA THR A 262 -5.20 -0.48 10.53
C THR A 262 -6.55 -0.36 9.82
N GLY A 263 -7.21 -1.48 9.54
CA GLY A 263 -8.35 -1.54 8.63
C GLY A 263 -9.44 -2.49 9.11
N PHE A 264 -9.18 -3.80 9.15
CA PHE A 264 -10.24 -4.78 9.47
C PHE A 264 -10.83 -4.60 10.88
N VAL A 265 -10.09 -4.03 11.85
CA VAL A 265 -10.67 -3.74 13.17
C VAL A 265 -11.83 -2.72 13.11
N LEU A 266 -11.87 -1.87 12.08
CA LEU A 266 -12.96 -0.91 11.88
C LEU A 266 -14.30 -1.58 11.54
N LEU A 267 -14.30 -2.87 11.18
CA LEU A 267 -15.54 -3.65 11.00
C LEU A 267 -16.26 -3.92 12.33
N ILE A 268 -15.57 -3.74 13.47
CA ILE A 268 -16.19 -3.77 14.79
C ILE A 268 -16.84 -2.40 15.02
N ASN A 269 -18.10 -2.38 15.43
CA ASN A 269 -18.85 -1.13 15.69
C ASN A 269 -18.14 -0.23 16.71
N GLU A 270 -18.32 1.08 16.55
CA GLU A 270 -17.70 2.11 17.41
C GLU A 270 -18.13 2.02 18.87
N GLU A 271 -19.35 1.56 19.13
CA GLU A 271 -19.84 1.27 20.49
C GLU A 271 -18.91 0.33 21.28
N HIS A 272 -18.06 -0.43 20.58
CA HIS A 272 -17.13 -1.39 21.14
C HIS A 272 -15.66 -0.99 20.86
N ASP A 273 -15.30 0.29 21.00
CA ASP A 273 -13.93 0.79 20.83
C ASP A 273 -12.89 0.03 21.68
N LEU A 274 -13.24 -0.35 22.91
CA LEU A 274 -12.37 -1.21 23.74
C LEU A 274 -12.12 -2.58 23.08
N ALA A 275 -13.13 -3.17 22.45
CA ALA A 275 -12.98 -4.45 21.75
C ALA A 275 -12.04 -4.32 20.55
N ARG A 276 -12.05 -3.18 19.84
CA ARG A 276 -11.07 -2.89 18.77
C ARG A 276 -9.65 -2.96 19.32
N ALA A 277 -9.38 -2.25 20.41
CA ALA A 277 -8.06 -2.24 21.05
C ALA A 277 -7.64 -3.64 21.56
N LEU A 278 -8.56 -4.39 22.18
CA LEU A 278 -8.29 -5.75 22.65
C LEU A 278 -7.91 -6.70 21.50
N VAL A 279 -8.65 -6.69 20.40
CA VAL A 279 -8.34 -7.49 19.21
C VAL A 279 -6.96 -7.12 18.66
N ALA A 280 -6.63 -5.84 18.61
CA ALA A 280 -5.33 -5.37 18.15
C ALA A 280 -4.16 -5.86 19.03
N VAL A 281 -4.33 -5.82 20.36
CA VAL A 281 -3.35 -6.33 21.32
C VAL A 281 -3.19 -7.84 21.17
N LEU A 282 -4.30 -8.59 21.08
CA LEU A 282 -4.27 -10.05 20.92
C LEU A 282 -3.53 -10.47 19.63
N ILE A 283 -3.82 -9.82 18.50
CA ILE A 283 -3.13 -10.09 17.23
C ILE A 283 -1.64 -9.78 17.37
N SER A 284 -1.29 -8.65 17.99
CA SER A 284 0.11 -8.27 18.21
C SER A 284 0.85 -9.29 19.07
N LEU A 285 0.21 -9.82 20.12
CA LEU A 285 0.77 -10.87 20.97
C LEU A 285 0.95 -12.20 20.24
N ILE A 286 -0.02 -12.61 19.41
CA ILE A 286 0.07 -13.83 18.60
C ILE A 286 1.27 -13.76 17.66
N PHE A 287 1.43 -12.63 16.97
CA PHE A 287 2.56 -12.43 16.06
C PHE A 287 3.90 -12.34 16.80
N PHE A 288 3.93 -11.70 17.98
CA PHE A 288 5.12 -11.68 18.83
C PHE A 288 5.50 -13.09 19.29
N ALA A 289 4.53 -13.93 19.68
CA ALA A 289 4.77 -15.31 20.08
C ALA A 289 5.23 -16.19 18.90
N GLY A 290 4.70 -15.96 17.69
CA GLY A 290 5.04 -16.72 16.49
C GLY A 290 6.36 -16.32 15.81
N GLN A 291 7.05 -15.28 16.29
CA GLN A 291 8.36 -14.86 15.77
C GLN A 291 9.55 -15.65 16.36
N TRP A 292 9.30 -16.52 17.35
CA TRP A 292 10.32 -17.34 18.04
C TRP A 292 10.44 -18.75 17.47
#